data_AF-A0A9P5LI73-F1
#
_entry.id   AF-A0A9P5LI73-F1
#
_cell.length_a   1.000
_cell.length_b   1.000
_cell.length_c   1.000
_cell.angle_alpha   90.00
_cell.angle_beta   90.00
_cell.angle_gamma   90.00
#
_symmetry.space_group_name_H-M   'P 1'
#
loop_
_entity.id
_entity.type
_entity.pdbx_description
1 polymer ?
#
loop_
_entity_poly.entity_id
_entity_poly.type
_entity_poly.pdbx_seq_one_letter_code
_entity_poly.pdbx_strand_id
1 'polypeptide(L)'
;MDSETLASTIKSLQRTVEKLAAESEVRKLHHKYGYYLDKCLYQEVVDLFSDRPDAYVQFLNGRFVGKDSISRLYVKRFAQRFVGGRNGPIEGWLLDHLLAQDIVDLEPGTNIAKFRGRTLMSAGTHNNMPAEYPGGHRQWWEGGIYENEYIKEDGVWKIFRLRYYPFWHGTFEAGWQHSNNFVPIFKEVYPENELGPDQLIPEEKLWPDTRVVPFHYAHPITGKEVADQDMTAPIWRESTSTTAKARRIDDWSV
;
A
#
# COMPACT_ATOMS: atom_id res chain seq x y z
N MET A 1 -18.38 -9.66 44.02
CA MET A 1 -18.01 -10.23 42.72
C MET A 1 -17.17 -11.45 43.04
N ASP A 2 -17.59 -12.65 42.64
CA ASP A 2 -16.79 -13.85 42.89
C ASP A 2 -15.50 -13.86 42.04
N SER A 3 -14.55 -14.72 42.42
CA SER A 3 -13.24 -14.78 41.77
C SER A 3 -13.31 -15.20 40.30
N GLU A 4 -14.33 -15.97 39.90
CA GLU A 4 -14.53 -16.43 38.52
C GLU A 4 -15.00 -15.28 37.63
N THR A 5 -15.96 -14.49 38.11
CA THR A 5 -16.46 -13.29 37.43
C THR A 5 -15.34 -12.25 37.25
N LEU A 6 -14.49 -12.06 38.26
CA LEU A 6 -13.34 -11.18 38.16
C LEU A 6 -12.33 -11.69 37.13
N ALA A 7 -12.00 -12.98 37.15
CA ALA A 7 -11.06 -13.57 36.19
C ALA A 7 -11.57 -13.48 34.74
N SER A 8 -12.86 -13.71 34.51
CA SER A 8 -13.51 -13.54 33.20
C SER A 8 -13.44 -12.08 32.72
N THR A 9 -13.72 -11.14 33.62
CA THR A 9 -13.65 -9.70 33.33
C THR A 9 -12.22 -9.28 32.94
N ILE A 10 -11.22 -9.74 33.69
CA ILE A 10 -9.81 -9.47 33.39
C ILE A 10 -9.42 -9.99 32.00
N LYS A 11 -9.81 -11.23 31.66
CA LYS A 11 -9.54 -11.81 30.33
C LYS A 11 -10.19 -11.01 29.20
N SER A 12 -11.42 -10.56 29.39
CA SER A 12 -12.14 -9.74 28.41
C SER A 12 -11.47 -8.38 28.20
N LEU A 13 -11.07 -7.72 29.29
CA LEU A 13 -10.34 -6.45 29.23
C LEU A 13 -8.96 -6.62 28.60
N GLN A 14 -8.23 -7.68 28.91
CA GLN A 14 -6.93 -7.98 28.30
C GLN A 14 -7.06 -8.11 26.77
N ARG A 15 -8.05 -8.85 26.28
CA ARG A 15 -8.31 -8.98 24.82
C ARG A 15 -8.66 -7.65 24.18
N THR A 16 -9.45 -6.82 24.88
CA THR A 16 -9.83 -5.48 24.39
C THR A 16 -8.61 -4.57 24.30
N VAL A 17 -7.77 -4.56 25.33
CA VAL A 17 -6.53 -3.76 25.36
C VAL A 17 -5.55 -4.25 24.30
N GLU A 18 -5.40 -5.56 24.12
CA GLU A 18 -4.56 -6.15 23.08
C GLU A 18 -5.00 -5.71 21.68
N LYS A 19 -6.30 -5.79 21.39
CA LYS A 19 -6.89 -5.31 20.13
C LYS A 19 -6.60 -3.84 19.88
N LEU A 20 -6.97 -2.96 20.82
CA LEU A 20 -6.80 -1.52 20.67
C LEU A 20 -5.32 -1.11 20.57
N ALA A 21 -4.44 -1.78 21.32
CA ALA A 21 -3.00 -1.55 21.25
C ALA A 21 -2.44 -1.96 19.88
N ALA A 22 -2.81 -3.15 19.37
CA ALA A 22 -2.40 -3.61 18.05
C ALA A 22 -2.84 -2.63 16.95
N GLU A 23 -4.11 -2.24 16.93
CA GLU A 23 -4.64 -1.29 15.94
C GLU A 23 -3.92 0.06 16.00
N SER A 24 -3.64 0.56 17.20
CA SER A 24 -2.88 1.80 17.40
C SER A 24 -1.45 1.69 16.88
N GLU A 25 -0.74 0.60 17.20
CA GLU A 25 0.64 0.40 16.80
C GLU A 25 0.78 0.18 15.29
N VAL A 26 -0.13 -0.57 14.67
CA VAL A 26 -0.16 -0.79 13.22
C VAL A 26 -0.46 0.50 12.46
N ARG A 27 -1.42 1.30 12.93
CA ARG A 27 -1.67 2.65 12.38
C ARG A 27 -0.41 3.52 12.43
N LYS A 28 0.24 3.59 13.60
CA LYS A 28 1.48 4.36 13.76
C LYS A 28 2.59 3.82 12.85
N LEU A 29 2.72 2.50 12.73
CA LEU A 29 3.70 1.87 11.85
C LEU A 29 3.49 2.27 10.39
N HIS A 30 2.25 2.28 9.90
CA HIS A 30 1.96 2.73 8.53
C HIS A 30 2.29 4.22 8.33
N HIS A 31 2.00 5.07 9.31
CA HIS A 31 2.38 6.49 9.23
C HIS A 31 3.91 6.69 9.29
N LYS A 32 4.64 5.93 10.10
CA LYS A 32 6.11 5.94 10.11
C LYS A 32 6.66 5.54 8.74
N TYR A 33 6.10 4.50 8.12
CA TYR A 33 6.42 4.10 6.75
C TYR A 33 6.26 5.28 5.77
N GLY A 34 5.13 6.01 5.84
CA GLY A 34 4.91 7.21 5.03
C GLY A 34 5.98 8.29 5.25
N TYR A 35 6.28 8.63 6.51
CA TYR A 35 7.30 9.65 6.82
C TYR A 35 8.71 9.29 6.32
N TYR A 36 9.10 8.02 6.40
CA TYR A 36 10.38 7.57 5.82
C TYR A 36 10.36 7.62 4.30
N LEU A 37 9.26 7.17 3.69
CA LEU A 37 9.07 7.17 2.25
C LEU A 37 9.19 8.59 1.65
N ASP A 38 8.54 9.57 2.27
CA ASP A 38 8.54 10.98 1.86
C ASP A 38 9.95 11.59 1.82
N LYS A 39 10.83 11.10 2.71
CA LYS A 39 12.22 11.56 2.79
C LYS A 39 13.19 10.66 2.08
N CYS A 40 12.72 9.75 1.22
CA CYS A 40 13.56 8.81 0.49
C CYS A 40 14.49 8.00 1.41
N LEU A 41 14.05 7.76 2.65
CA LEU A 41 14.72 6.94 3.65
C LEU A 41 14.35 5.47 3.41
N TYR A 42 14.80 4.97 2.25
CA TYR A 42 14.41 3.68 1.71
C TYR A 42 14.97 2.49 2.48
N GLN A 43 16.12 2.64 3.14
CA GLN A 43 16.63 1.59 4.02
C GLN A 43 15.71 1.39 5.22
N GLU A 44 15.26 2.50 5.82
CA GLU A 44 14.33 2.51 6.95
C GLU A 44 12.99 1.92 6.53
N VAL A 45 12.50 2.25 5.31
CA VAL A 45 11.30 1.62 4.74
C VAL A 45 11.46 0.10 4.63
N VAL A 46 12.58 -0.38 4.07
CA VAL A 46 12.85 -1.82 3.94
C VAL A 46 12.88 -2.50 5.32
N ASP A 47 13.51 -1.87 6.31
CA ASP A 47 13.68 -2.42 7.66
C ASP A 47 12.35 -2.57 8.42
N LEU A 48 11.29 -1.84 8.04
CA LEU A 48 9.94 -2.01 8.59
C LEU A 48 9.24 -3.31 8.17
N PHE A 49 9.70 -3.97 7.10
CA PHE A 49 9.11 -5.22 6.63
C PHE A 49 9.52 -6.43 7.47
N SER A 50 8.64 -7.43 7.56
CA SER A 50 8.98 -8.76 8.05
C SER A 50 10.06 -9.41 7.20
N ASP A 51 10.89 -10.24 7.83
CA ASP A 51 11.92 -11.05 7.16
C ASP A 51 11.37 -12.39 6.64
N ARG A 52 10.06 -12.62 6.80
CA ARG A 52 9.41 -13.81 6.25
C ARG A 52 9.59 -13.90 4.74
N PRO A 53 9.78 -15.11 4.20
CA PRO A 53 9.99 -15.31 2.77
C PRO A 53 8.78 -14.92 1.91
N ASP A 54 7.59 -14.88 2.50
CA ASP A 54 6.33 -14.51 1.84
C ASP A 54 5.86 -13.08 2.14
N ALA A 55 6.70 -12.27 2.81
CA ALA A 55 6.47 -10.84 2.92
C ALA A 55 6.65 -10.18 1.54
N TYR A 56 5.85 -9.16 1.20
CA TYR A 56 6.01 -8.49 -0.09
C TYR A 56 5.51 -7.05 -0.10
N VAL A 57 5.98 -6.32 -1.11
CA VAL A 57 5.39 -5.06 -1.56
C VAL A 57 4.81 -5.25 -2.97
N GLN A 58 3.57 -4.84 -3.17
CA GLN A 58 2.93 -4.74 -4.47
C GLN A 58 2.79 -3.26 -4.83
N PHE A 59 3.40 -2.88 -5.96
CA PHE A 59 3.36 -1.54 -6.52
C PHE A 59 2.93 -1.66 -7.99
N LEU A 60 1.85 -0.97 -8.36
CA LEU A 60 1.19 -1.17 -9.66
C LEU A 60 0.83 -2.66 -9.83
N ASN A 61 1.20 -3.24 -10.97
CA ASN A 61 1.04 -4.65 -11.29
C ASN A 61 2.24 -5.51 -10.87
N GLY A 62 3.25 -4.98 -10.16
CA GLY A 62 4.44 -5.72 -9.80
C GLY A 62 4.46 -6.10 -8.33
N ARG A 63 4.71 -7.38 -8.03
CA ARG A 63 4.91 -7.87 -6.66
C ARG A 63 6.37 -8.27 -6.42
N PHE A 64 6.97 -7.72 -5.37
CA PHE A 64 8.34 -7.95 -4.94
C PHE A 64 8.31 -8.75 -3.64
N VAL A 65 8.64 -10.04 -3.72
CA VAL A 65 8.47 -11.05 -2.67
C VAL A 65 9.81 -11.31 -1.97
N GLY A 66 9.79 -11.25 -0.64
CA GLY A 66 10.95 -11.36 0.21
C GLY A 66 11.72 -10.03 0.37
N LYS A 67 12.48 -9.94 1.45
CA LYS A 67 13.23 -8.73 1.86
C LYS A 67 14.17 -8.22 0.76
N ASP A 68 14.85 -9.12 0.05
CA ASP A 68 15.78 -8.77 -1.03
C ASP A 68 15.06 -8.13 -2.23
N SER A 69 13.88 -8.64 -2.60
CA SER A 69 13.07 -8.04 -3.67
C SER A 69 12.43 -6.73 -3.24
N ILE A 70 11.99 -6.62 -1.98
CA ILE A 70 11.52 -5.35 -1.41
C ILE A 70 12.64 -4.30 -1.48
N SER A 71 13.87 -4.67 -1.11
CA SER A 71 15.06 -3.82 -1.24
C SER A 71 15.38 -3.47 -2.70
N ARG A 72 15.17 -4.40 -3.64
CA ARG A 72 15.31 -4.13 -5.08
C ARG A 72 14.36 -3.01 -5.54
N LEU A 73 13.13 -2.97 -5.06
CA LEU A 73 12.20 -1.87 -5.37
C LEU A 73 12.64 -0.55 -4.73
N TYR A 74 12.82 -0.52 -3.40
CA TYR A 74 13.04 0.74 -2.69
C TYR A 74 14.48 1.27 -2.86
N VAL A 75 15.48 0.44 -2.64
CA VAL A 75 16.89 0.87 -2.62
C VAL A 75 17.49 0.83 -4.03
N LYS A 76 17.38 -0.29 -4.74
CA LYS A 76 18.04 -0.41 -6.06
C LYS A 76 17.33 0.37 -7.17
N ARG A 77 16.00 0.53 -7.09
CA ARG A 77 15.23 1.27 -8.09
C ARG A 77 14.86 2.69 -7.65
N PHE A 78 14.12 2.88 -6.56
CA PHE A 78 13.66 4.21 -6.18
C PHE A 78 14.78 5.15 -5.72
N ALA A 79 15.67 4.70 -4.83
CA ALA A 79 16.79 5.54 -4.37
C ALA A 79 17.67 6.01 -5.53
N GLN A 80 18.02 5.09 -6.44
CA GLN A 80 18.80 5.43 -7.64
C GLN A 80 18.07 6.42 -8.55
N ARG A 81 16.76 6.22 -8.74
CA ARG A 81 15.96 7.01 -9.68
C ARG A 81 15.66 8.43 -9.20
N PHE A 82 15.48 8.63 -7.89
CA PHE A 82 14.98 9.88 -7.32
C PHE A 82 16.03 10.68 -6.56
N VAL A 83 17.02 10.01 -5.96
CA VAL A 83 18.01 10.68 -5.09
C VAL A 83 19.44 10.23 -5.36
N GLY A 84 19.70 9.64 -6.54
CA GLY A 84 21.04 9.25 -6.97
C GLY A 84 21.69 8.19 -6.09
N GLY A 85 20.88 7.29 -5.49
CA GLY A 85 21.34 6.21 -4.64
C GLY A 85 21.57 6.60 -3.17
N ARG A 86 21.28 7.84 -2.80
CA ARG A 86 21.30 8.29 -1.40
C ARG A 86 20.17 7.65 -0.60
N ASN A 87 20.41 7.39 0.68
CA ASN A 87 19.35 7.14 1.65
C ASN A 87 19.01 8.47 2.37
N GLY A 88 17.93 9.11 1.92
CA GLY A 88 17.54 10.44 2.38
C GLY A 88 17.26 11.43 1.25
N PRO A 89 16.75 12.63 1.59
CA PRO A 89 16.30 13.59 0.60
C PRO A 89 17.47 14.29 -0.10
N ILE A 90 17.15 14.90 -1.24
CA ILE A 90 18.00 15.88 -1.93
C ILE A 90 17.25 17.21 -2.01
N GLU A 91 17.98 18.31 -2.08
CA GLU A 91 17.39 19.62 -2.29
C GLU A 91 16.61 19.64 -3.62
N GLY A 92 15.40 20.19 -3.62
CA GLY A 92 14.59 20.37 -4.82
C GLY A 92 13.76 19.17 -5.25
N TRP A 93 13.86 18.01 -4.59
CA TRP A 93 12.94 16.88 -4.79
C TRP A 93 11.81 16.89 -3.75
N LEU A 94 10.56 16.93 -4.22
CA LEU A 94 9.36 16.81 -3.41
C LEU A 94 8.77 15.41 -3.59
N LEU A 95 8.47 14.77 -2.46
CA LEU A 95 7.71 13.53 -2.39
C LEU A 95 7.00 13.53 -1.03
N ASP A 96 5.70 13.77 -1.01
CA ASP A 96 4.91 13.76 0.24
C ASP A 96 3.64 12.92 0.05
N HIS A 97 3.38 12.00 0.98
CA HIS A 97 2.20 11.13 0.99
C HIS A 97 1.28 11.50 2.14
N LEU A 98 0.14 12.12 1.81
CA LEU A 98 -0.96 12.27 2.77
C LEU A 98 -1.67 10.93 2.92
N LEU A 99 -1.39 10.24 4.03
CA LEU A 99 -2.08 9.02 4.44
C LEU A 99 -3.30 9.39 5.30
N ALA A 100 -4.49 8.96 4.89
CA ALA A 100 -5.74 9.36 5.54
C ALA A 100 -6.83 8.27 5.47
N GLN A 101 -7.89 8.46 6.26
CA GLN A 101 -9.08 7.57 6.30
C GLN A 101 -8.70 6.11 6.53
N ASP A 102 -7.90 5.84 7.57
CA ASP A 102 -7.48 4.49 7.87
C ASP A 102 -8.54 3.67 8.62
N ILE A 103 -8.56 2.38 8.34
CA ILE A 103 -9.25 1.34 9.11
C ILE A 103 -8.22 0.27 9.42
N VAL A 104 -8.13 -0.10 10.69
CA VAL A 104 -7.21 -1.14 11.16
C VAL A 104 -8.01 -2.13 11.99
N ASP A 105 -7.91 -3.41 11.64
CA ASP A 105 -8.56 -4.50 12.35
C ASP A 105 -7.53 -5.56 12.73
N LEU A 106 -7.46 -5.90 14.02
CA LEU A 106 -6.71 -7.08 14.49
C LEU A 106 -7.56 -8.33 14.29
N GLU A 107 -6.97 -9.37 13.69
CA GLU A 107 -7.58 -10.70 13.62
C GLU A 107 -7.44 -11.39 15.00
N PRO A 108 -8.54 -11.63 15.74
CA PRO A 108 -8.48 -12.05 17.14
C PRO A 108 -7.73 -13.36 17.37
N GLY A 109 -6.85 -13.37 18.38
CA GLY A 109 -6.07 -14.57 18.73
C GLY A 109 -4.93 -14.88 17.75
N THR A 110 -4.69 -13.99 16.79
CA THR A 110 -3.56 -14.07 15.87
C THR A 110 -2.60 -12.90 16.10
N ASN A 111 -1.46 -12.96 15.45
CA ASN A 111 -0.51 -11.85 15.36
C ASN A 111 -0.66 -11.08 14.04
N ILE A 112 -1.83 -11.13 13.40
CA ILE A 112 -2.09 -10.50 12.11
C ILE A 112 -3.08 -9.34 12.27
N ALA A 113 -2.74 -8.20 11.68
CA ALA A 113 -3.65 -7.07 11.55
C ALA A 113 -3.79 -6.66 10.08
N LYS A 114 -4.98 -6.23 9.71
CA LYS A 114 -5.30 -5.74 8.37
C LYS A 114 -5.46 -4.22 8.42
N PHE A 115 -5.13 -3.57 7.31
CA PHE A 115 -5.14 -2.12 7.19
C PHE A 115 -5.72 -1.71 5.86
N ARG A 116 -6.63 -0.74 5.88
CA ARG A 116 -7.07 0.01 4.70
C ARG A 116 -6.75 1.47 4.92
N GLY A 117 -6.26 2.17 3.90
CA GLY A 117 -6.02 3.61 4.01
C GLY A 117 -5.88 4.27 2.65
N ARG A 118 -6.32 5.53 2.54
CA ARG A 118 -6.17 6.33 1.33
C ARG A 118 -4.84 7.06 1.33
N THR A 119 -4.34 7.29 0.12
CA THR A 119 -3.15 8.09 -0.09
C THR A 119 -3.39 9.12 -1.17
N LEU A 120 -3.03 10.35 -0.88
CA LEU A 120 -2.84 11.41 -1.86
C LEU A 120 -1.37 11.82 -1.81
N MET A 121 -0.64 11.60 -2.90
CA MET A 121 0.77 11.91 -3.02
C MET A 121 0.95 13.13 -3.93
N SER A 122 1.84 14.03 -3.52
CA SER A 122 2.40 15.07 -4.38
C SER A 122 3.88 14.77 -4.62
N ALA A 123 4.31 14.87 -5.87
CA ALA A 123 5.71 14.67 -6.22
C ALA A 123 6.15 15.59 -7.35
N GLY A 124 7.44 15.93 -7.34
CA GLY A 124 7.99 16.78 -8.37
C GLY A 124 9.35 17.36 -8.03
N THR A 125 9.82 18.22 -8.93
CA THR A 125 11.12 18.89 -8.82
C THR A 125 10.93 20.39 -8.78
N HIS A 126 11.66 21.06 -7.91
CA HIS A 126 11.79 22.52 -7.93
C HIS A 126 12.70 22.97 -9.09
N ASN A 127 12.57 24.23 -9.52
CA ASN A 127 13.29 24.77 -10.68
C ASN A 127 14.81 24.93 -10.47
N ASN A 128 15.28 24.82 -9.21
CA ASN A 128 16.71 24.81 -8.87
C ASN A 128 17.38 23.47 -9.20
N MET A 129 16.61 22.43 -9.50
CA MET A 129 17.14 21.15 -9.93
C MET A 129 17.84 21.28 -11.28
N PRO A 130 18.91 20.51 -11.55
CA PRO A 130 19.54 20.50 -12.86
C PRO A 130 18.56 20.03 -13.95
N ALA A 131 18.69 20.57 -15.16
CA ALA A 131 17.84 20.20 -16.29
C ALA A 131 18.04 18.74 -16.71
N GLU A 132 19.23 18.19 -16.46
CA GLU A 132 19.60 16.80 -16.65
C GLU A 132 19.07 15.85 -15.57
N TYR A 133 18.34 16.34 -14.55
CA TYR A 133 17.74 15.48 -13.54
C TYR A 133 16.87 14.41 -14.23
N PRO A 134 17.01 13.13 -13.86
CA PRO A 134 16.26 12.06 -14.49
C PRO A 134 14.74 12.32 -14.52
N GLY A 135 14.17 12.45 -15.71
CA GLY A 135 12.75 12.77 -15.92
C GLY A 135 12.42 14.26 -16.01
N GLY A 136 13.41 15.14 -15.86
CA GLY A 136 13.30 16.59 -16.05
C GLY A 136 12.47 17.29 -14.97
N HIS A 137 12.22 18.59 -15.20
CA HIS A 137 11.36 19.38 -14.34
C HIS A 137 9.90 19.03 -14.53
N ARG A 138 9.26 18.52 -13.48
CA ARG A 138 7.85 18.10 -13.52
C ARG A 138 7.22 18.05 -12.14
N GLN A 139 5.90 18.13 -12.11
CA GLN A 139 5.09 17.96 -10.91
C GLN A 139 3.84 17.13 -11.22
N TRP A 140 3.46 16.25 -10.30
CA TRP A 140 2.25 15.45 -10.43
C TRP A 140 1.66 15.11 -9.06
N TRP A 141 0.40 14.73 -9.11
CA TRP A 141 -0.36 14.15 -8.03
C TRP A 141 -0.67 12.70 -8.33
N GLU A 142 -0.80 11.91 -7.28
CA GLU A 142 -1.19 10.52 -7.35
C GLU A 142 -2.20 10.22 -6.25
N GLY A 143 -3.26 9.50 -6.60
CA GLY A 143 -4.25 9.03 -5.64
C GLY A 143 -4.32 7.52 -5.67
N GLY A 144 -4.37 6.90 -4.50
CA GLY A 144 -4.43 5.44 -4.39
C GLY A 144 -4.95 4.96 -3.05
N ILE A 145 -4.97 3.63 -2.88
CA ILE A 145 -5.40 2.97 -1.66
C ILE A 145 -4.45 1.85 -1.27
N TYR A 146 -4.22 1.72 0.03
CA TYR A 146 -3.54 0.60 0.66
C TYR A 146 -4.57 -0.40 1.18
N GLU A 147 -4.29 -1.69 1.02
CA GLU A 147 -5.07 -2.80 1.57
C GLU A 147 -4.10 -3.92 2.04
N ASN A 148 -3.56 -3.74 3.24
CA ASN A 148 -2.32 -4.37 3.70
C ASN A 148 -2.54 -5.38 4.83
N GLU A 149 -1.52 -6.22 5.05
CA GLU A 149 -1.37 -7.04 6.25
C GLU A 149 -0.09 -6.68 7.00
N TYR A 150 -0.19 -6.75 8.32
CA TYR A 150 0.89 -6.58 9.27
C TYR A 150 0.98 -7.82 10.15
N ILE A 151 2.20 -8.13 10.58
CA ILE A 151 2.47 -9.28 11.44
C ILE A 151 3.26 -8.84 12.67
N LYS A 152 2.92 -9.41 13.83
CA LYS A 152 3.69 -9.24 15.07
C LYS A 152 4.65 -10.41 15.24
N GLU A 153 5.94 -10.12 15.23
CA GLU A 153 7.04 -11.07 15.38
C GLU A 153 7.89 -10.65 16.57
N ASP A 154 8.13 -11.57 17.51
CA ASP A 154 8.95 -11.32 18.72
C ASP A 154 8.54 -10.04 19.48
N GLY A 155 7.23 -9.77 19.51
CA GLY A 155 6.66 -8.61 20.18
C GLY A 155 6.59 -7.33 19.34
N VAL A 156 7.17 -7.31 18.14
CA VAL A 156 7.28 -6.13 17.26
C VAL A 156 6.37 -6.27 16.05
N TRP A 157 5.55 -5.25 15.78
CA TRP A 157 4.75 -5.18 14.55
C TRP A 157 5.62 -4.80 13.35
N LYS A 158 5.44 -5.52 12.24
CA LYS A 158 6.15 -5.32 10.98
C LYS A 158 5.17 -5.31 9.80
N ILE A 159 5.54 -4.65 8.71
CA ILE A 159 4.80 -4.71 7.46
C ILE A 159 4.97 -6.12 6.88
N PHE A 160 3.87 -6.80 6.56
CA PHE A 160 3.93 -8.15 6.01
C PHE A 160 3.62 -8.17 4.51
N ARG A 161 2.39 -7.80 4.13
CA ARG A 161 1.95 -7.77 2.74
C ARG A 161 1.39 -6.38 2.44
N LEU A 162 2.23 -5.53 1.87
CA LEU A 162 1.84 -4.17 1.48
C LEU A 162 1.31 -4.22 0.05
N ARG A 163 0.04 -3.85 -0.14
CA ARG A 163 -0.62 -3.76 -1.45
C ARG A 163 -1.03 -2.32 -1.69
N TYR A 164 -0.28 -1.63 -2.53
CA TYR A 164 -0.63 -0.28 -2.95
C TYR A 164 -1.27 -0.31 -4.35
N TYR A 165 -2.51 0.17 -4.42
CA TYR A 165 -3.27 0.32 -5.65
C TYR A 165 -3.34 1.81 -6.01
N PRO A 166 -2.42 2.32 -6.85
CA PRO A 166 -2.59 3.64 -7.42
C PRO A 166 -3.81 3.62 -8.34
N PHE A 167 -4.62 4.66 -8.26
CA PHE A 167 -5.79 4.84 -9.10
C PHE A 167 -5.54 5.85 -10.21
N TRP A 168 -4.73 6.88 -10.01
CA TRP A 168 -4.52 7.88 -11.05
C TRP A 168 -3.23 8.67 -10.83
N HIS A 169 -2.70 9.19 -11.92
CA HIS A 169 -1.63 10.19 -11.93
C HIS A 169 -2.12 11.41 -12.72
N GLY A 170 -2.02 12.60 -12.15
CA GLY A 170 -2.46 13.83 -12.80
C GLY A 170 -1.50 14.98 -12.55
N THR A 171 -1.21 15.77 -13.57
CA THR A 171 -0.51 17.05 -13.39
C THR A 171 -1.43 18.07 -12.74
N PHE A 172 -0.87 19.07 -12.05
CA PHE A 172 -1.68 20.14 -11.47
C PHE A 172 -2.46 20.94 -12.54
N GLU A 173 -1.85 21.15 -13.71
CA GLU A 173 -2.37 21.98 -14.78
C GLU A 173 -3.53 21.33 -15.52
N ALA A 174 -3.40 20.04 -15.85
CA ALA A 174 -4.45 19.30 -16.56
C ALA A 174 -5.49 18.65 -15.61
N GLY A 175 -5.11 18.37 -14.36
CA GLY A 175 -5.95 17.63 -13.42
C GLY A 175 -6.13 16.15 -13.78
N TRP A 176 -6.78 15.39 -12.89
CA TRP A 176 -6.93 13.93 -13.01
C TRP A 176 -7.84 13.48 -14.16
N GLN A 177 -8.69 14.36 -14.72
CA GLN A 177 -9.49 14.03 -15.90
C GLN A 177 -8.62 13.65 -17.11
N HIS A 178 -7.40 14.18 -17.17
CA HIS A 178 -6.43 13.92 -18.22
C HIS A 178 -5.30 12.96 -17.78
N SER A 179 -5.57 12.10 -16.80
CA SER A 179 -4.61 11.11 -16.32
C SER A 179 -4.08 10.24 -17.47
N ASN A 180 -2.76 10.03 -17.51
CA ASN A 180 -2.08 9.34 -18.61
C ASN A 180 -1.14 8.21 -18.13
N ASN A 181 -1.35 7.69 -16.91
CA ASN A 181 -0.56 6.60 -16.32
C ASN A 181 0.95 6.80 -16.43
N PHE A 182 1.39 7.92 -15.87
CA PHE A 182 2.76 8.38 -15.90
C PHE A 182 3.82 7.35 -15.46
N VAL A 183 3.55 6.62 -14.37
CA VAL A 183 4.41 5.51 -13.96
C VAL A 183 4.00 4.27 -14.77
N PRO A 184 4.88 3.76 -15.66
CA PRO A 184 4.54 2.62 -16.50
C PRO A 184 4.42 1.36 -15.65
N ILE A 185 3.44 0.53 -16.00
CA ILE A 185 3.32 -0.84 -15.48
C ILE A 185 4.53 -1.69 -15.88
N PHE A 186 4.85 -2.67 -15.06
CA PHE A 186 5.92 -3.62 -15.34
C PHE A 186 5.52 -4.57 -16.47
N LYS A 187 6.47 -4.88 -17.35
CA LYS A 187 6.29 -5.78 -18.51
C LYS A 187 7.01 -7.11 -18.35
N GLU A 188 8.10 -7.11 -17.60
CA GLU A 188 9.00 -8.24 -17.42
C GLU A 188 9.30 -8.38 -15.93
N VAL A 189 9.48 -9.63 -15.49
CA VAL A 189 9.86 -9.99 -14.12
C VAL A 189 11.38 -10.09 -14.00
N TYR A 190 11.85 -10.26 -12.78
CA TYR A 190 13.22 -10.70 -12.51
C TYR A 190 13.38 -12.19 -12.88
N PRO A 191 14.50 -12.61 -13.51
CA PRO A 191 15.71 -11.83 -13.79
C PRO A 191 15.74 -11.12 -15.16
N GLU A 192 14.76 -11.29 -16.04
CA GLU A 192 14.73 -10.66 -17.37
C GLU A 192 14.84 -9.13 -17.28
N ASN A 193 14.22 -8.55 -16.26
CA ASN A 193 14.45 -7.19 -15.81
C ASN A 193 15.15 -7.23 -14.44
N GLU A 194 16.41 -6.79 -14.38
CA GLU A 194 17.22 -6.76 -13.16
C GLU A 194 16.60 -5.94 -12.02
N LEU A 195 15.70 -4.99 -12.33
CA LEU A 195 14.96 -4.17 -11.38
C LEU A 195 13.46 -4.51 -11.36
N GLY A 196 13.07 -5.60 -12.01
CA GLY A 196 11.70 -6.06 -12.14
C GLY A 196 11.14 -6.71 -10.86
N PRO A 197 9.81 -6.84 -10.77
CA PRO A 197 9.15 -7.60 -9.72
C PRO A 197 9.41 -9.10 -9.89
N ASP A 198 9.09 -9.90 -8.88
CA ASP A 198 9.14 -11.37 -8.99
C ASP A 198 7.88 -11.92 -9.67
N GLN A 199 6.76 -11.17 -9.60
CA GLN A 199 5.48 -11.56 -10.18
C GLN A 199 4.76 -10.36 -10.79
N LEU A 200 4.04 -10.61 -11.89
CA LEU A 200 3.11 -9.65 -12.48
C LEU A 200 1.68 -10.02 -12.10
N ILE A 201 0.94 -9.05 -11.60
CA ILE A 201 -0.49 -9.16 -11.29
C ILE A 201 -1.27 -8.78 -12.56
N PRO A 202 -2.06 -9.70 -13.13
CA PRO A 202 -2.79 -9.43 -14.37
C PRO A 202 -3.91 -8.41 -14.14
N GLU A 203 -4.33 -7.77 -15.25
CA GLU A 203 -5.52 -6.90 -15.29
C GLU A 203 -5.49 -5.67 -14.36
N GLU A 204 -4.33 -5.34 -13.77
CA GLU A 204 -4.14 -4.12 -13.02
C GLU A 204 -4.15 -2.89 -13.95
N LYS A 205 -5.12 -2.00 -13.70
CA LYS A 205 -5.31 -0.75 -14.45
C LYS A 205 -5.56 0.38 -13.47
N LEU A 206 -5.10 1.56 -13.88
CA LEU A 206 -5.40 2.84 -13.25
C LEU A 206 -6.62 3.46 -13.96
N TRP A 207 -6.96 4.69 -13.59
CA TRP A 207 -8.02 5.52 -14.15
C TRP A 207 -7.99 5.46 -15.68
N PRO A 208 -9.13 5.19 -16.34
CA PRO A 208 -10.51 5.28 -15.82
C PRO A 208 -11.05 4.03 -15.09
N ASP A 209 -10.23 3.02 -14.78
CA ASP A 209 -10.69 1.86 -13.99
C ASP A 209 -11.04 2.28 -12.55
N THR A 210 -12.27 2.00 -12.13
CA THR A 210 -12.81 2.32 -10.79
C THR A 210 -13.25 1.08 -10.02
N ARG A 211 -12.84 -0.13 -10.44
CA ARG A 211 -13.15 -1.37 -9.71
C ARG A 211 -12.69 -1.25 -8.27
N VAL A 212 -13.55 -1.70 -7.36
CA VAL A 212 -13.33 -1.58 -5.92
C VAL A 212 -12.16 -2.47 -5.50
N VAL A 213 -11.20 -1.92 -4.76
CA VAL A 213 -10.25 -2.75 -4.01
C VAL A 213 -11.02 -3.40 -2.86
N PRO A 214 -11.03 -4.75 -2.74
CA PRO A 214 -11.83 -5.46 -1.76
C PRO A 214 -11.63 -4.95 -0.35
N PHE A 215 -12.65 -5.09 0.47
CA PHE A 215 -12.60 -4.75 1.89
C PHE A 215 -12.18 -5.98 2.69
N HIS A 216 -11.30 -5.81 3.67
CA HIS A 216 -10.99 -6.88 4.62
C HIS A 216 -12.05 -7.07 5.72
N TYR A 217 -13.11 -6.26 5.70
CA TYR A 217 -14.15 -6.22 6.72
C TYR A 217 -15.55 -6.28 6.09
N ALA A 218 -16.46 -6.94 6.82
CA ALA A 218 -17.87 -6.96 6.50
C ALA A 218 -18.55 -5.62 6.85
N HIS A 219 -19.73 -5.39 6.27
CA HIS A 219 -20.56 -4.25 6.63
C HIS A 219 -20.95 -4.29 8.13
N PRO A 220 -20.63 -3.27 8.95
CA PRO A 220 -20.68 -3.37 10.41
C PRO A 220 -22.09 -3.56 11.00
N ILE A 221 -23.14 -3.18 10.27
CA ILE A 221 -24.54 -3.37 10.72
C ILE A 221 -25.16 -4.69 10.24
N THR A 222 -24.83 -5.16 9.03
CA THR A 222 -25.48 -6.34 8.43
C THR A 222 -24.65 -7.60 8.57
N GLY A 223 -23.36 -7.47 8.86
CA GLY A 223 -22.38 -8.57 8.90
C GLY A 223 -22.12 -9.22 7.54
N LYS A 224 -22.54 -8.60 6.43
CA LYS A 224 -22.37 -9.13 5.08
C LYS A 224 -21.19 -8.49 4.36
N GLU A 225 -20.48 -9.29 3.60
CA GLU A 225 -19.54 -8.81 2.58
C GLU A 225 -20.28 -8.10 1.44
N VAL A 226 -19.58 -7.16 0.78
CA VAL A 226 -20.09 -6.54 -0.45
C VAL A 226 -20.10 -7.59 -1.56
N ALA A 227 -21.19 -7.68 -2.33
CA ALA A 227 -21.29 -8.67 -3.40
C ALA A 227 -20.27 -8.39 -4.51
N ASP A 228 -19.66 -9.45 -5.05
CA ASP A 228 -18.64 -9.37 -6.12
C ASP A 228 -19.09 -8.49 -7.30
N GLN A 229 -20.36 -8.59 -7.70
CA GLN A 229 -20.92 -7.79 -8.80
C GLN A 229 -20.90 -6.28 -8.52
N ASP A 230 -21.09 -5.88 -7.26
CA ASP A 230 -21.14 -4.47 -6.83
C ASP A 230 -19.73 -3.88 -6.69
N MET A 231 -18.69 -4.72 -6.70
CA MET A 231 -17.29 -4.33 -6.71
C MET A 231 -16.71 -4.19 -8.13
N THR A 232 -17.51 -4.45 -9.16
CA THR A 232 -17.13 -4.24 -10.57
C THR A 232 -17.34 -2.79 -11.01
N ALA A 233 -16.84 -2.42 -12.19
CA ALA A 233 -16.98 -1.08 -12.77
C ALA A 233 -17.47 -1.15 -14.23
N PRO A 234 -18.79 -1.34 -14.45
CA PRO A 234 -19.36 -1.39 -15.80
C PRO A 234 -19.27 -0.04 -16.51
N ILE A 235 -19.15 -0.07 -17.83
CA ILE A 235 -19.27 1.14 -18.66
C ILE A 235 -20.70 1.65 -18.55
N TRP A 236 -20.87 2.97 -18.43
CA TRP A 236 -22.17 3.62 -18.29
C TRP A 236 -23.12 3.19 -19.42
N ARG A 237 -24.26 2.58 -19.04
CA ARG A 237 -25.31 2.04 -19.92
C ARG A 237 -24.94 0.79 -20.74
N GLU A 238 -23.80 0.15 -20.48
CA GLU A 238 -23.48 -1.16 -21.05
C GLU A 238 -23.93 -2.31 -20.13
N SER A 239 -24.08 -3.51 -20.71
CA SER A 239 -24.38 -4.73 -19.95
C SER A 239 -23.23 -5.09 -19.03
N THR A 240 -23.53 -5.57 -17.82
CA THR A 240 -22.51 -6.07 -16.88
C THR A 240 -21.83 -7.35 -17.35
N SER A 241 -22.36 -8.02 -18.39
CA SER A 241 -21.79 -9.26 -18.95
C SER A 241 -20.43 -9.08 -19.64
N THR A 242 -20.05 -7.85 -19.99
CA THR A 242 -18.73 -7.51 -20.57
C THR A 242 -17.79 -6.85 -19.57
N THR A 243 -18.23 -6.63 -18.33
CA THR A 243 -17.47 -5.92 -17.31
C THR A 243 -16.31 -6.78 -16.80
N ALA A 244 -15.14 -6.15 -16.62
CA ALA A 244 -14.01 -6.79 -15.96
C ALA A 244 -14.42 -7.28 -14.55
N LYS A 245 -13.91 -8.45 -14.16
CA LYS A 245 -14.20 -9.02 -12.85
C LYS A 245 -13.73 -8.07 -11.73
N ALA A 246 -14.39 -8.16 -10.59
CA ALA A 246 -13.96 -7.46 -9.38
C ALA A 246 -12.51 -7.81 -9.06
N ARG A 247 -11.79 -6.83 -8.51
CA ARG A 247 -10.44 -7.08 -7.97
C ARG A 247 -10.58 -8.11 -6.84
N ARG A 248 -9.53 -8.92 -6.64
CA ARG A 248 -9.48 -9.91 -5.56
C ARG A 248 -8.15 -9.82 -4.83
N ILE A 249 -8.21 -10.14 -3.54
CA ILE A 249 -7.04 -10.41 -2.71
C ILE A 249 -7.25 -11.84 -2.20
N ASP A 250 -6.62 -12.79 -2.87
CA ASP A 250 -6.82 -14.22 -2.61
C ASP A 250 -5.72 -14.80 -1.68
N ASP A 251 -4.82 -13.94 -1.21
CA ASP A 251 -3.68 -14.28 -0.36
C ASP A 251 -3.73 -13.57 0.99
N TRP A 252 -4.91 -13.51 1.62
CA TRP A 252 -4.98 -13.14 3.03
C TRP A 252 -4.35 -14.22 3.91
N SER A 253 -3.70 -13.82 5.00
CA SER A 253 -3.32 -14.73 6.07
C SER A 253 -4.58 -15.26 6.74
N VAL A 254 -4.60 -16.58 6.99
CA VAL A 254 -5.69 -17.30 7.67
C VAL A 254 -5.37 -17.44 9.14
#